data_AF-A0A520BAE4-F1
#
_entry.id   AF-A0A520BAE4-F1
#
_cell.length_a   1.000
_cell.length_b   1.000
_cell.length_c   1.000
_cell.angle_alpha   90.00
_cell.angle_beta   90.00
_cell.angle_gamma   90.00
#
_symmetry.space_group_name_H-M   'P 1'
#
loop_
_entity.id
_entity.type
_entity.pdbx_description
1 polymer ?
#
loop_
_entity_poly.entity_id
_entity_poly.type
_entity_poly.pdbx_seq_one_letter_code
_entity_poly.pdbx_strand_id
1 'polypeptide(L)' 'MEAPLAERIRPKNLEEYVSQLHLVGPQGSLTQQISKGIIPSLLLWGPPGTGKTT' A
#
# COMPACT_ATOMS: atom_id res chain seq x y z
N MET A 1 -18.78 4.82 19.24
CA MET A 1 -17.36 5.17 19.47
C MET A 1 -16.76 5.52 18.13
N GLU A 2 -16.16 6.70 17.99
CA GLU A 2 -15.45 7.06 16.76
C GLU A 2 -14.15 6.24 16.64
N ALA A 3 -13.85 5.77 15.44
CA ALA A 3 -12.59 5.07 15.16
C ALA A 3 -11.39 6.04 15.29
N PRO A 4 -10.20 5.56 15.71
CA PRO A 4 -8.99 6.38 15.77
C PRO A 4 -8.65 7.02 14.41
N LEU A 5 -7.99 8.19 14.43
CA LEU A 5 -7.63 8.93 13.22
C LEU A 5 -6.85 8.05 12.21
N ALA A 6 -5.92 7.23 12.70
CA ALA A 6 -5.12 6.33 11.86
C ALA A 6 -5.98 5.35 11.04
N GLU A 7 -7.07 4.84 11.62
CA GLU A 7 -8.00 3.96 10.92
C GLU A 7 -8.85 4.74 9.91
N ARG A 8 -9.25 5.97 10.27
CA ARG A 8 -10.06 6.84 9.41
C ARG A 8 -9.32 7.32 8.16
N ILE A 9 -8.01 7.54 8.25
CA ILE A 9 -7.17 8.01 7.13
C ILE A 9 -6.51 6.87 6.36
N ARG A 10 -6.84 5.61 6.68
CA ARG A 10 -6.24 4.46 6.03
C ARG A 10 -6.66 4.41 4.55
N PRO A 11 -5.69 4.39 3.61
CA PRO A 11 -5.96 4.24 2.17
C PRO A 11 -6.86 3.04 1.88
N LYS A 12 -7.86 3.25 1.00
CA LYS A 12 -8.79 2.19 0.56
C LYS A 12 -8.44 1.58 -0.79
N ASN A 13 -7.60 2.27 -1.54
CA ASN A 13 -7.09 1.85 -2.84
C ASN A 13 -5.63 2.27 -2.96
N LEU A 14 -4.95 1.73 -3.98
CA LEU A 14 -3.51 1.91 -4.15
C LEU A 14 -3.15 3.35 -4.54
N GLU A 15 -4.08 4.05 -5.19
CA GLU A 15 -3.94 5.45 -5.63
C GLU A 15 -3.93 6.44 -4.46
N GLU A 16 -4.62 6.12 -3.36
CA GLU A 16 -4.61 6.90 -2.10
C GLU A 16 -3.30 6.72 -1.31
N TYR A 17 -2.47 5.73 -1.65
CA TYR A 17 -1.22 5.47 -0.95
C TYR A 17 -0.10 6.41 -1.43
N VAL A 18 0.36 7.29 -0.55
CA VAL A 18 1.29 8.38 -0.90
C VAL A 18 2.78 8.00 -0.82
N SER A 19 3.11 6.83 -0.28
CA SER A 19 4.49 6.40 -0.08
C SER A 19 4.94 5.41 -1.17
N GLN A 20 6.22 5.05 -1.18
CA GLN A 20 6.78 3.96 -1.99
C GLN A 20 6.32 3.94 -3.46
N LEU A 21 6.19 5.11 -4.10
CA LEU A 21 5.63 5.26 -5.46
C LEU A 21 6.39 4.45 -6.54
N HIS A 22 7.66 4.13 -6.29
CA HIS A 22 8.44 3.26 -7.16
C HIS A 22 7.95 1.80 -7.17
N LEU A 23 7.20 1.37 -6.15
CA LEU A 23 6.57 0.05 -6.06
C LEU A 23 5.09 0.11 -6.44
N VAL A 24 4.36 1.11 -5.95
CA VAL A 24 2.88 1.16 -6.01
C VAL A 24 2.31 2.28 -6.87
N GLY A 25 3.16 3.14 -7.43
CA GLY A 25 2.71 4.15 -8.39
C GLY A 25 2.23 3.55 -9.72
N PRO A 26 1.79 4.38 -10.67
CA PRO A 26 1.25 3.91 -11.96
C PRO A 26 2.22 3.03 -12.76
N GLN A 27 3.52 3.26 -12.60
CA GLN A 27 4.59 2.49 -13.24
C GLN A 27 5.31 1.53 -12.27
N GLY A 28 4.81 1.43 -11.03
CA GLY A 28 5.42 0.62 -9.99
C GLY A 28 5.34 -0.88 -10.29
N SER A 29 6.36 -1.61 -9.85
CA SER A 29 6.46 -3.06 -10.11
C SER A 29 5.29 -3.85 -9.53
N LEU A 30 4.80 -3.48 -8.34
CA LEU A 30 3.69 -4.16 -7.68
C LEU A 30 2.36 -3.85 -8.37
N THR A 31 2.15 -2.59 -8.78
CA THR A 31 0.97 -2.18 -9.55
C THR A 31 0.83 -2.97 -10.85
N GLN A 32 1.93 -3.14 -11.59
CA GLN A 32 1.94 -3.91 -12.83
C GLN A 32 1.70 -5.42 -12.62
N GLN A 33 2.13 -5.98 -11.48
CA GLN A 33 1.90 -7.38 -11.16
C GLN A 33 0.44 -7.61 -10.77
N ILE A 34 -0.10 -6.75 -9.90
CA ILE A 34 -1.51 -6.78 -9.48
C ILE A 34 -2.43 -6.61 -10.69
N SER A 35 -2.13 -5.68 -11.61
CA SER A 35 -2.94 -5.46 -12.82
C SER A 35 -2.98 -6.67 -13.75
N LYS A 36 -1.99 -7.57 -13.66
CA LYS A 36 -1.92 -8.83 -14.41
C LYS A 36 -2.50 -10.01 -13.63
N GLY A 37 -3.06 -9.79 -12.44
CA GLY A 37 -3.59 -10.83 -11.55
C GLY A 37 -2.50 -11.67 -10.87
N ILE A 38 -1.25 -11.20 -10.87
CA ILE A 38 -0.12 -11.90 -10.24
C ILE A 38 0.08 -11.31 -8.85
N ILE A 39 -0.19 -12.11 -7.82
CA ILE A 39 0.04 -11.74 -6.41
C ILE A 39 1.18 -12.62 -5.89
N PRO A 40 2.44 -12.12 -5.89
CA PRO A 40 3.56 -12.89 -5.38
C PRO A 40 3.51 -12.97 -3.85
N SER A 41 4.23 -13.94 -3.28
CA SER A 41 4.57 -13.91 -1.86
C SER A 41 5.46 -12.68 -1.59
N LEU A 42 5.03 -11.81 -0.68
CA LEU A 42 5.70 -10.55 -0.35
C LEU A 42 6.16 -10.54 1.10
N LEU A 43 7.37 -10.02 1.31
CA LEU A 43 7.85 -9.63 2.64
C LEU A 43 7.90 -8.10 2.70
N LEU A 44 6.99 -7.52 3.47
CA LEU A 44 6.93 -6.06 3.66
C LEU A 44 7.78 -5.69 4.88
N TRP A 45 8.91 -5.02 4.65
CA TRP A 45 9.86 -4.61 5.70
C TRP A 45 10.13 -3.11 5.67
N GLY A 46 10.27 -2.51 6.87
CA GLY A 46 10.49 -1.08 7.04
C GLY A 46 10.13 -0.59 8.45
N PRO A 47 10.48 0.66 8.82
CA PRO A 47 10.22 1.23 10.14
C PRO A 47 8.71 1.34 10.49
N PRO A 48 8.32 1.51 11.76
CA PRO A 48 6.91 1.66 12.13
C PRO A 48 6.26 2.84 11.41
N GLY A 49 4.98 2.70 11.03
CA GLY A 49 4.23 3.76 10.34
C GLY A 49 4.47 3.88 8.82
N THR A 50 5.26 3.00 8.19
CA THR A 50 5.49 3.03 6.72
C THR A 50 4.39 2.39 5.87
N GLY A 51 3.25 2.07 6.46
CA GLY A 51 2.11 1.51 5.74
C GLY A 51 2.31 0.10 5.18
N LYS A 52 2.99 -0.78 5.93
CA LYS A 52 3.12 -2.22 5.59
C LYS A 52 1.83 -3.01 5.82
N THR A 53 1.10 -2.64 6.86
CA THR A 53 -0.17 -3.28 7.22
C THR A 53 -1.33 -2.59 6.54
N THR A 54 -1.09 -1.44 5.91
CA THR A 54 -2.09 -0.54 5.34
C THR A 54 -2.78 -1.18 4.14
#